data_AF-A0A161WM58-F1
#
_entry.id   AF-A0A161WM58-F1
#
_cell.length_a   1.000
_cell.length_b   1.000
_cell.length_c   1.000
_cell.angle_alpha   90.00
_cell.angle_beta   90.00
_cell.angle_gamma   90.00
#
_symmetry.space_group_name_H-M   'P 1'
#
loop_
_entity.id
_entity.type
_entity.pdbx_description
1 polymer ?
#
loop_
_entity_poly.entity_id
_entity_poly.type
_entity_poly.pdbx_seq_one_letter_code
_entity_poly.pdbx_strand_id
1 'polypeptide(L)'
;MSGGGPTALAQHESVVNGIPVSVLIERPEVDRAGRAWRCRVRVVRGTGRIEQSQVVGTSAHEVLEQALELAATRLGISESELLSGASMGLDTDSDR
;
A
#
# COMPACT_ATOMS: atom_id res chain seq x y z
N MET A 1 12.04 21.51 -7.31
CA MET A 1 10.74 20.95 -6.88
C MET A 1 10.93 19.45 -6.68
N SER A 2 11.33 19.02 -5.48
CA SER A 2 11.43 17.59 -5.19
C SER A 2 10.03 17.07 -4.97
N GLY A 3 9.38 16.60 -6.03
CA GLY A 3 8.19 15.77 -5.89
C GLY A 3 8.66 14.45 -5.29
N GLY A 4 8.65 14.36 -3.96
CA GLY A 4 8.84 13.11 -3.26
C GLY A 4 7.80 12.14 -3.80
N GLY A 5 8.25 11.08 -4.47
CA GLY A 5 7.37 9.98 -4.83
C GLY A 5 6.72 9.45 -3.54
N PRO A 6 5.48 8.94 -3.60
CA PRO A 6 4.82 8.42 -2.43
C PRO A 6 5.70 7.36 -1.75
N THR A 7 5.96 7.55 -0.46
CA THR A 7 6.83 6.65 0.30
C THR A 7 6.10 5.33 0.53
N ALA A 8 6.71 4.22 0.10
CA ALA A 8 6.19 2.89 0.38
C ALA A 8 6.09 2.66 1.89
N LEU A 9 4.94 2.18 2.38
CA LEU A 9 4.78 1.72 3.75
C LEU A 9 5.00 0.21 3.86
N ALA A 10 4.42 -0.55 2.95
CA ALA A 10 4.53 -2.00 2.93
C ALA A 10 4.61 -2.51 1.50
N GLN A 11 5.50 -3.47 1.26
CA GLN A 11 5.59 -4.21 0.01
C GLN A 11 5.49 -5.70 0.31
N HIS A 12 4.58 -6.39 -0.35
CA HIS A 12 4.40 -7.83 -0.22
C HIS A 12 4.56 -8.49 -1.59
N GLU A 13 5.36 -9.55 -1.65
CA GLU A 13 5.59 -10.32 -2.87
C GLU A 13 5.19 -11.78 -2.62
N SER A 14 4.37 -12.32 -3.51
CA SER A 14 3.86 -13.69 -3.39
C SER A 14 3.55 -14.30 -4.74
N VAL A 15 3.10 -15.55 -4.73
CA VAL A 15 2.62 -16.27 -5.91
C VAL A 15 1.20 -16.71 -5.64
N VAL A 16 0.25 -16.23 -6.44
CA VAL A 16 -1.17 -16.57 -6.34
C VAL A 16 -1.56 -17.36 -7.59
N ASN A 17 -1.99 -18.62 -7.43
CA ASN A 17 -2.33 -19.52 -8.54
C ASN A 17 -1.21 -19.66 -9.59
N GLY A 18 0.04 -19.71 -9.15
CA GLY A 18 1.22 -19.80 -10.03
C GLY A 18 1.60 -18.48 -10.73
N ILE A 19 0.90 -17.38 -10.45
CA ILE A 19 1.18 -16.06 -11.01
C ILE A 19 1.90 -15.23 -9.96
N PRO A 20 3.10 -14.68 -10.25
CA PRO A 20 3.75 -13.73 -9.37
C PRO A 20 2.88 -12.50 -9.15
N VAL A 21 2.71 -12.10 -7.90
CA VAL A 21 1.97 -10.90 -7.51
C VAL A 21 2.82 -10.05 -6.58
N SER A 22 2.91 -8.76 -6.86
CA SER A 22 3.45 -7.79 -5.92
C SER A 22 2.39 -6.79 -5.51
N VAL A 23 2.35 -6.46 -4.23
CA VAL A 23 1.49 -5.44 -3.65
C VAL A 23 2.37 -4.38 -3.03
N LEU A 24 2.05 -3.12 -3.33
CA LEU A 24 2.64 -1.95 -2.71
C LEU A 24 1.53 -1.14 -2.05
N ILE A 25 1.68 -0.89 -0.76
CA ILE A 25 0.84 0.01 0.01
C ILE A 25 1.69 1.24 0.32
N GLU A 26 1.22 2.40 -0.13
CA GLU A 26 1.86 3.69 0.12
C GLU A 26 1.47 4.23 1.51
N ARG A 27 2.35 5.03 2.11
CA ARG A 27 2.02 5.73 3.37
C ARG A 27 0.75 6.57 3.20
N PRO A 28 -0.12 6.61 4.22
CA PRO A 28 -1.21 7.57 4.24
C PRO A 28 -0.68 9.00 4.10
N GLU A 29 -1.23 9.73 3.13
CA GLU A 29 -0.89 11.13 2.87
C GLU A 29 -2.15 11.97 2.95
N VAL A 30 -2.02 13.19 3.47
CA VAL A 30 -3.08 14.19 3.39
C VAL A 30 -3.18 14.68 1.95
N ASP A 31 -4.40 14.85 1.43
CA ASP A 31 -4.61 15.42 0.12
C ASP A 31 -4.11 16.87 0.03
N ARG A 32 -3.96 17.39 -1.20
CA ARG A 32 -3.44 18.76 -1.41
C ARG A 32 -4.29 19.84 -0.75
N ALA A 33 -5.56 19.56 -0.48
CA ALA A 33 -6.48 20.50 0.13
C ALA A 33 -6.44 20.48 1.66
N GLY A 34 -5.74 19.51 2.27
CA GLY A 34 -5.68 19.34 3.72
C GLY A 34 -6.95 18.74 4.33
N ARG A 35 -7.84 18.13 3.53
CA ARG A 35 -9.23 17.81 3.94
C ARG A 35 -9.48 16.32 4.11
N ALA A 36 -8.68 15.49 3.47
CA ALA A 36 -8.87 14.05 3.50
C ALA A 36 -7.52 13.34 3.53
N TRP A 37 -7.50 12.19 4.19
CA TRP A 37 -6.39 11.26 4.11
C TRP A 37 -6.58 10.32 2.94
N ARG A 38 -5.47 9.86 2.39
CA ARG A 38 -5.43 8.97 1.24
C ARG A 38 -4.36 7.92 1.43
N CYS A 39 -4.70 6.67 1.18
CA CYS A 39 -3.73 5.59 1.02
C CYS A 39 -3.92 4.95 -0.36
N ARG A 40 -2.82 4.63 -1.04
CA ARG A 40 -2.85 3.97 -2.35
C ARG A 40 -2.34 2.55 -2.24
N VAL A 41 -3.02 1.67 -2.95
CA VAL A 41 -2.65 0.27 -3.10
C VAL A 41 -2.41 -0.01 -4.58
N ARG A 42 -1.23 -0.54 -4.89
CA ARG A 42 -0.87 -0.98 -6.24
C ARG A 42 -0.62 -2.48 -6.21
N VAL A 43 -1.31 -3.21 -7.09
CA VAL A 43 -1.15 -4.65 -7.27
C VAL A 43 -0.64 -4.90 -8.68
N VAL A 44 0.49 -5.58 -8.82
CA VAL A 44 1.05 -6.00 -10.10
C VAL A 44 0.93 -7.52 -10.19
N ARG A 45 0.29 -8.04 -11.24
CA ARG A 45 0.15 -9.48 -11.48
C ARG A 45 0.85 -9.90 -12.77
N GLY A 46 1.63 -10.97 -12.68
CA GLY A 46 2.33 -11.58 -13.81
C GLY A 46 3.22 -10.57 -14.55
N THR A 47 3.20 -10.60 -15.87
CA THR A 47 4.10 -9.82 -16.74
C THR A 47 3.67 -8.38 -16.98
N GLY A 48 2.66 -7.85 -16.26
CA GLY A 48 2.40 -6.39 -16.34
C GLY A 48 0.97 -5.91 -16.11
N ARG A 49 0.03 -6.73 -15.63
CA ARG A 49 -1.28 -6.20 -15.24
C ARG A 49 -1.13 -5.41 -13.95
N ILE A 50 -1.30 -4.10 -14.02
CA ILE A 50 -1.24 -3.20 -12.86
C ILE A 50 -2.66 -2.76 -12.50
N GLU A 51 -3.04 -2.99 -11.25
CA GLU A 51 -4.27 -2.49 -10.66
C GLU A 51 -3.91 -1.49 -9.57
N GLN A 52 -4.34 -0.25 -9.74
CA GLN A 52 -4.16 0.78 -8.74
C GLN A 52 -5.49 1.13 -8.10
N SER A 53 -5.47 1.33 -6.79
CA SER A 53 -6.64 1.76 -6.04
C SER A 53 -6.26 2.73 -4.95
N GLN A 54 -7.27 3.47 -4.53
CA GLN A 54 -7.11 4.57 -3.62
C GLN A 54 -8.23 4.53 -2.61
N VAL A 55 -7.86 4.50 -1.34
CA VAL A 55 -8.75 4.67 -0.21
C VAL A 55 -8.69 6.13 0.23
N VAL A 56 -9.84 6.71 0.56
CA VAL A 56 -9.95 8.11 1.04
C VAL A 56 -10.81 8.12 2.30
N GLY A 57 -10.36 8.81 3.33
CA GLY A 57 -11.00 8.80 4.65
C GLY A 57 -10.64 10.02 5.49
N THR A 58 -11.06 10.00 6.74
CA THR A 58 -10.97 11.16 7.66
C THR A 58 -9.71 11.15 8.51
N SER A 59 -9.04 10.01 8.63
CA SER A 59 -7.78 9.86 9.37
C SER A 59 -6.78 8.96 8.65
N ALA A 60 -5.49 9.11 9.00
CA ALA A 60 -4.40 8.29 8.48
C ALA A 60 -4.58 6.79 8.79
N HIS A 61 -5.03 6.50 10.00
CA HIS A 61 -5.22 5.14 10.50
C HIS A 61 -6.36 4.44 9.77
N GLU A 62 -7.50 5.11 9.64
CA GLU A 62 -8.67 4.58 8.92
C GLU A 62 -8.34 4.18 7.47
N VAL A 63 -7.66 5.07 6.73
CA VAL A 63 -7.32 4.78 5.34
C VAL A 63 -6.26 3.69 5.19
N LEU A 64 -5.41 3.51 6.21
CA LEU A 64 -4.42 2.44 6.24
C LEU A 64 -5.08 1.09 6.48
N GLU A 65 -5.94 0.98 7.49
CA GLU A 65 -6.68 -0.26 7.78
C GLU A 65 -7.50 -0.71 6.56
N GLN A 66 -8.26 0.20 5.96
CA GLN A 66 -9.03 -0.09 4.75
C GLN A 66 -8.14 -0.46 3.54
N ALA A 67 -6.94 0.12 3.43
CA ALA A 67 -6.00 -0.23 2.37
C ALA A 67 -5.38 -1.63 2.57
N LEU A 68 -5.09 -2.00 3.82
CA LEU A 68 -4.61 -3.32 4.20
C LEU A 68 -5.68 -4.39 3.93
N GLU A 69 -6.92 -4.14 4.35
CA GLU A 69 -8.06 -5.01 4.07
C GLU A 69 -8.30 -5.19 2.55
N LEU A 70 -8.25 -4.10 1.79
CA LEU A 70 -8.39 -4.13 0.33
C LEU A 70 -7.27 -4.95 -0.32
N ALA A 71 -6.02 -4.79 0.13
CA ALA A 71 -4.87 -5.53 -0.37
C ALA A 71 -5.01 -7.04 -0.07
N ALA A 72 -5.33 -7.38 1.18
CA ALA A 72 -5.55 -8.76 1.62
C ALA A 72 -6.66 -9.45 0.81
N THR A 73 -7.80 -8.77 0.66
CA THR A 73 -8.94 -9.25 -0.15
C THR A 73 -8.54 -9.52 -1.60
N ARG A 74 -7.69 -8.68 -2.21
CA ARG A 74 -7.24 -8.85 -3.60
C ARG A 74 -6.28 -10.01 -3.81
N LEU A 75 -5.56 -10.37 -2.76
CA LEU A 75 -4.66 -11.51 -2.74
C LEU A 75 -5.38 -12.80 -2.32
N GLY A 76 -6.54 -12.69 -1.67
CA GLY A 76 -7.26 -13.83 -1.11
C GLY A 76 -6.58 -14.37 0.14
N ILE A 77 -5.87 -13.53 0.89
CA ILE A 77 -5.16 -13.87 2.13
C ILE A 77 -5.68 -13.03 3.30
N SER A 78 -5.25 -13.35 4.51
CA SER A 78 -5.53 -12.52 5.69
C SER A 78 -4.60 -11.30 5.77
N GLU A 79 -5.02 -10.27 6.49
CA GLU A 79 -4.18 -9.09 6.74
C GLU A 79 -2.89 -9.44 7.51
N SER A 80 -2.97 -10.36 8.48
CA SER A 80 -1.79 -10.81 9.22
C SER A 80 -0.79 -11.55 8.33
N GLU A 81 -1.27 -12.35 7.37
CA GLU A 81 -0.43 -13.03 6.39
C GLU A 81 0.22 -12.02 5.42
N LEU A 82 -0.55 -11.03 4.96
CA LEU A 82 -0.03 -9.92 4.17
C LEU A 82 1.13 -9.22 4.91
N LEU A 83 0.90 -8.82 6.16
CA LEU A 83 1.88 -8.10 6.98
C LEU A 83 3.09 -8.95 7.35
N SER A 84 2.88 -10.24 7.66
CA SER A 84 3.98 -11.16 8.01
C SER A 84 4.95 -11.38 6.84
N GLY A 85 4.46 -11.31 5.60
CA GLY A 85 5.29 -11.43 4.39
C GLY A 85 5.74 -10.08 3.83
N ALA A 86 5.35 -8.96 4.44
CA ALA A 86 5.64 -7.64 3.91
C ALA A 86 7.02 -7.13 4.36
N SER A 87 7.75 -6.56 3.41
CA SER A 87 8.83 -5.63 3.69
C SER A 87 8.23 -4.27 4.06
N MET A 88 8.44 -3.85 5.30
CA MET A 88 7.99 -2.54 5.78
C MET A 88 8.99 -1.47 5.35
N GLY A 89 8.50 -0.38 4.77
CA GLY A 89 9.30 0.81 4.55
C GLY A 89 9.75 1.34 5.91
N LEU A 90 11.04 1.26 6.20
CA LEU A 90 11.60 1.95 7.35
C LEU A 90 11.39 3.44 7.12
N ASP A 91 10.88 4.14 8.13
CA ASP A 91 10.96 5.59 8.19
C ASP A 91 12.44 5.98 8.29
N THR A 92 13.16 5.99 7.17
CA THR A 92 14.42 6.73 7.06
C THR A 92 14.08 8.20 6.89
N ASP A 93 13.51 8.77 7.96
CA ASP A 93 13.59 10.20 8.29
C ASP A 93 14.16 10.37 9.72
N SER A 94 14.98 9.41 10.17
CA SER A 94 15.91 9.60 11.29
C SER A 94 17.25 10.13 10.77
N ASP A 95 17.26 11.34 10.21
CA ASP A 95 18.39 12.30 10.25
C ASP A 95 18.05 13.52 9.38
N ARG A 96 17.37 14.53 9.96
CA ARG A 96 17.64 15.93 9.61
C ARG A 96 17.16 16.94 10.64
#